data_AF-A0A0U4N9X6-F1
#
_entry.id   AF-A0A0U4N9X6-F1
#
_cell.length_a   1.000
_cell.length_b   1.000
_cell.length_c   1.000
_cell.angle_alpha   90.00
_cell.angle_beta   90.00
_cell.angle_gamma   90.00
#
_symmetry.space_group_name_H-M   'P 1'
#
loop_
_entity.id
_entity.type
_entity.pdbx_description
1 polymer ?
#
loop_
_entity_poly.entity_id
_entity_poly.type
_entity_poly.pdbx_seq_one_letter_code
_entity_poly.pdbx_strand_id
1 'polypeptide(L)'
;MSDFRKAALDYHANPTPGKIGIQITKPAETVKDLALAYSPGVAEPVREIADDIDNVYKYTGKGNLVAVITNGTAILGLGNLGPMASKPVMEGKALLFKRFANLDSIDIEVTHRTTEDFINTVANIADTFGGINLEDIKSPECFEIEKELIKRCNIPVFHDDQHGTAIVTAAGLLNALEIQGKDIRKVTIVCMGAGAAAIACMELLIKCGAKREYIYMLDTKGVIHTRREDLNKYKTLFANNTDKRTLEDALDGADVFIGVSGPDALPPQALKLMAANPVIFACSNPDPEIKPELAHAERKDIIMATGRSDYPNQVNNVLCFPFIFRGALDVRASVINDEMKIAAVHAIRAIAKEPVPAEVLQAAQVAKLEFGAEYIIPKPMDPRLLPRVAKAVADAAVASGVARIPMPKHYMES
;
A
#
# COMPACT_ATOMS: atom_id res chain seq x y z
N MET A 1 -32.66 0.01 -3.43
CA MET A 1 -31.27 -0.13 -2.96
C MET A 1 -30.73 -1.46 -3.44
N SER A 2 -29.51 -1.55 -3.95
CA SER A 2 -28.92 -2.85 -4.29
C SER A 2 -28.76 -3.71 -3.03
N ASP A 3 -28.88 -5.03 -3.18
CA ASP A 3 -28.73 -5.99 -2.07
C ASP A 3 -27.37 -5.83 -1.37
N PHE A 4 -26.31 -5.64 -2.17
CA PHE A 4 -24.95 -5.42 -1.67
C PHE A 4 -24.81 -4.14 -0.83
N ARG A 5 -25.46 -3.03 -1.22
CA ARG A 5 -25.41 -1.79 -0.43
C ARG A 5 -26.01 -2.01 0.96
N LYS A 6 -27.14 -2.71 1.03
CA LYS A 6 -27.78 -3.03 2.31
C LYS A 6 -26.88 -3.92 3.16
N ALA A 7 -26.35 -5.00 2.57
CA ALA A 7 -25.43 -5.90 3.27
C ALA A 7 -24.19 -5.18 3.82
N ALA A 8 -23.60 -4.26 3.05
CA ALA A 8 -22.46 -3.47 3.50
C ALA A 8 -22.80 -2.55 4.69
N LEU A 9 -23.96 -1.89 4.67
CA LEU A 9 -24.40 -1.05 5.79
C LEU A 9 -24.74 -1.89 7.03
N ASP A 10 -25.44 -3.00 6.84
CA ASP A 10 -25.81 -3.92 7.92
C ASP A 10 -24.56 -4.52 8.58
N TYR A 11 -23.53 -4.87 7.80
CA TYR A 11 -22.23 -5.35 8.29
C TYR A 11 -21.52 -4.34 9.21
N HIS A 12 -21.66 -3.04 8.96
CA HIS A 12 -21.04 -2.00 9.80
C HIS A 12 -21.89 -1.62 11.02
N ALA A 13 -23.19 -1.92 11.01
CA ALA A 13 -24.11 -1.48 12.06
C ALA A 13 -24.44 -2.58 13.08
N ASN A 14 -24.49 -3.84 12.65
CA ASN A 14 -25.07 -4.94 13.42
C ASN A 14 -24.10 -6.10 13.64
N PRO A 15 -24.20 -6.81 14.79
CA PRO A 15 -25.00 -6.46 15.99
C PRO A 15 -24.37 -5.34 16.82
N THR A 16 -23.16 -4.91 16.48
CA THR A 16 -22.42 -3.85 17.17
C THR A 16 -21.81 -2.95 16.11
N PRO A 17 -21.96 -1.62 16.22
CA PRO A 17 -21.38 -0.69 15.24
C PRO A 17 -19.85 -0.75 15.19
N GLY A 18 -19.30 -0.59 13.99
CA GLY A 18 -17.87 -0.56 13.73
C GLY A 18 -17.26 -1.94 13.49
N LYS A 19 -15.96 -1.97 13.18
CA LYS A 19 -15.24 -3.21 12.79
C LYS A 19 -14.15 -3.65 13.75
N ILE A 20 -13.80 -2.81 14.71
CA ILE A 20 -12.73 -3.04 15.68
C ILE A 20 -13.19 -2.74 17.10
N GLY A 21 -12.50 -3.32 18.07
CA GLY A 21 -12.73 -3.08 19.50
C GLY A 21 -11.44 -3.26 20.29
N ILE A 22 -11.40 -2.74 21.51
CA ILE A 22 -10.26 -2.89 22.41
C ILE A 22 -10.47 -4.14 23.28
N GLN A 23 -9.43 -4.96 23.40
CA GLN A 23 -9.43 -6.14 24.26
C GLN A 23 -8.38 -6.00 25.37
N ILE A 24 -8.75 -6.40 26.59
CA ILE A 24 -7.81 -6.50 27.72
C ILE A 24 -6.93 -7.75 27.54
N THR A 25 -5.62 -7.60 27.70
CA THR A 25 -4.62 -8.68 27.50
C THR A 25 -4.08 -9.26 28.81
N LYS A 26 -4.49 -8.73 29.96
CA LYS A 26 -4.07 -9.14 31.31
C LYS A 26 -5.30 -9.44 32.19
N PRO A 27 -5.19 -10.31 33.21
CA PRO A 27 -6.23 -10.48 34.21
C PRO A 27 -6.62 -9.15 34.87
N ALA A 28 -7.90 -8.99 35.23
CA ALA A 28 -8.44 -7.78 35.84
C ALA A 28 -9.56 -8.08 36.86
N GLU A 29 -9.61 -9.31 37.41
CA GLU A 29 -10.74 -9.82 38.19
C GLU A 29 -10.52 -9.71 39.71
N THR A 30 -9.27 -9.58 40.15
CA THR A 30 -8.90 -9.57 41.58
C THR A 30 -8.29 -8.25 42.03
N VAL A 31 -8.30 -8.00 43.34
CA VAL A 31 -7.59 -6.86 43.94
C VAL A 31 -6.10 -6.86 43.58
N LYS A 32 -5.49 -8.05 43.48
CA LYS A 32 -4.11 -8.21 43.06
C LYS A 32 -3.93 -7.78 41.60
N ASP A 33 -4.83 -8.17 40.72
CA ASP A 33 -4.78 -7.78 39.31
C ASP A 33 -4.89 -6.26 39.16
N LEU A 34 -5.84 -5.64 39.87
CA LEU A 34 -6.00 -4.18 39.87
C LEU A 34 -4.75 -3.46 40.41
N ALA A 35 -4.15 -3.98 41.48
CA ALA A 35 -2.93 -3.43 42.08
C ALA A 35 -1.71 -3.54 41.16
N LEU A 36 -1.68 -4.49 40.22
CA LEU A 36 -0.62 -4.64 39.22
C LEU A 36 -0.91 -3.84 37.95
N ALA A 37 -2.15 -3.86 37.46
CA ALA A 37 -2.56 -3.15 36.24
C ALA A 37 -2.61 -1.64 36.44
N TYR A 38 -2.85 -1.18 37.67
CA TYR A 38 -2.90 0.22 38.04
C TYR A 38 -2.12 0.48 39.33
N SER A 39 -2.59 1.40 40.17
CA SER A 39 -1.88 1.76 41.39
C SER A 39 -1.96 0.64 42.45
N PRO A 40 -0.86 0.34 43.16
CA PRO A 40 0.44 1.03 43.08
C PRO A 40 1.42 0.45 42.03
N GLY A 41 1.17 -0.76 41.50
CA GLY A 41 2.13 -1.52 40.70
C GLY A 41 2.54 -0.88 39.37
N VAL A 42 1.65 -0.12 38.73
CA VAL A 42 1.94 0.62 37.48
C VAL A 42 3.07 1.65 37.63
N ALA A 43 3.40 2.06 38.86
CA ALA A 43 4.53 2.94 39.13
C ALA A 43 5.88 2.33 38.74
N GLU A 44 6.04 1.00 38.82
CA GLU A 44 7.30 0.34 38.50
C GLU A 44 7.67 0.42 37.02
N PRO A 45 6.84 0.03 36.04
CA PRO A 45 7.17 0.22 34.63
C PRO A 45 7.33 1.70 34.25
N VAL A 46 6.63 2.63 34.94
CA VAL A 46 6.84 4.08 34.73
C VAL A 46 8.26 4.51 35.12
N ARG A 47 8.76 4.06 36.28
CA ARG A 47 10.14 4.36 36.71
C ARG A 47 11.17 3.75 35.77
N GLU A 48 10.97 2.50 35.37
CA GLU A 48 11.88 1.81 34.43
C GLU A 48 11.95 2.49 33.06
N ILE A 49 10.83 3.07 32.58
CA ILE A 49 10.79 3.84 31.32
C ILE A 49 11.42 5.23 31.51
N ALA A 50 11.27 5.83 32.69
CA ALA A 50 11.91 7.11 33.01
C ALA A 50 13.45 6.98 33.09
N ASP A 51 13.95 5.84 33.58
CA ASP A 51 15.37 5.53 33.67
C ASP A 51 15.96 5.13 32.29
N ASP A 52 15.23 4.34 31.51
CA ASP A 52 15.59 3.97 30.13
C ASP A 52 14.36 3.97 29.22
N ILE A 53 14.28 4.95 28.31
CA ILE A 53 13.14 5.13 27.43
C ILE A 53 12.87 3.91 26.55
N ASP A 54 13.88 3.10 26.20
CA ASP A 54 13.71 1.92 25.36
C ASP A 54 12.86 0.82 26.02
N ASN A 55 12.72 0.85 27.35
CA ASN A 55 11.83 -0.02 28.10
C ASN A 55 10.34 0.19 27.74
N VAL A 56 9.99 1.29 27.05
CA VAL A 56 8.62 1.48 26.53
C VAL A 56 8.20 0.33 25.62
N TYR A 57 9.13 -0.25 24.85
CA TYR A 57 8.85 -1.39 23.98
C TYR A 57 8.76 -2.72 24.73
N LYS A 58 9.18 -2.77 25.99
CA LYS A 58 9.16 -3.95 26.85
C LYS A 58 7.89 -3.99 27.72
N TYR A 59 7.51 -2.85 28.28
CA TYR A 59 6.43 -2.76 29.27
C TYR A 59 5.11 -2.19 28.72
N THR A 60 5.05 -1.85 27.43
CA THR A 60 3.83 -1.33 26.79
C THR A 60 3.53 -2.01 25.45
N GLY A 61 2.37 -1.71 24.87
CA GLY A 61 1.98 -2.18 23.53
C GLY A 61 2.67 -1.46 22.36
N LYS A 62 3.52 -0.42 22.60
CA LYS A 62 4.11 0.42 21.54
C LYS A 62 4.74 -0.39 20.41
N GLY A 63 5.48 -1.45 20.73
CA GLY A 63 6.18 -2.28 19.74
C GLY A 63 5.30 -3.09 18.78
N ASN A 64 3.99 -3.18 19.04
CA ASN A 64 3.02 -3.89 18.18
C ASN A 64 1.88 -2.98 17.69
N LEU A 65 1.89 -1.69 18.06
CA LEU A 65 0.80 -0.76 17.83
C LEU A 65 1.08 0.15 16.62
N VAL A 66 0.17 0.15 15.65
CA VAL A 66 0.21 1.02 14.46
C VAL A 66 -0.93 2.03 14.49
N ALA A 67 -0.66 3.29 14.17
CA ALA A 67 -1.70 4.27 13.91
C ALA A 67 -2.04 4.34 12.43
N VAL A 68 -3.31 4.18 12.06
CA VAL A 68 -3.83 4.50 10.73
C VAL A 68 -4.35 5.92 10.78
N ILE A 69 -3.64 6.87 10.19
CA ILE A 69 -3.92 8.30 10.33
C ILE A 69 -4.36 8.89 8.99
N THR A 70 -5.46 9.63 9.02
CA THR A 70 -6.02 10.29 7.84
C THR A 70 -6.61 11.66 8.18
N ASN A 71 -6.83 12.48 7.16
CA ASN A 71 -7.71 13.66 7.21
C ASN A 71 -8.92 13.55 6.28
N GLY A 72 -9.15 12.38 5.65
CA GLY A 72 -10.29 12.09 4.79
C GLY A 72 -10.39 12.96 3.54
N THR A 73 -9.27 13.46 3.01
CA THR A 73 -9.24 14.36 1.85
C THR A 73 -9.17 13.64 0.50
N ALA A 74 -8.89 12.34 0.49
CA ALA A 74 -8.83 11.52 -0.72
C ALA A 74 -9.35 10.09 -0.46
N ILE A 75 -10.58 9.98 0.04
CA ILE A 75 -11.16 8.70 0.47
C ILE A 75 -11.50 7.86 -0.76
N LEU A 76 -10.71 6.82 -1.03
CA LEU A 76 -10.89 5.94 -2.20
C LEU A 76 -11.06 6.79 -3.50
N GLY A 77 -12.02 6.42 -4.35
CA GLY A 77 -12.47 7.23 -5.50
C GLY A 77 -13.54 8.29 -5.17
N LEU A 78 -13.88 8.50 -3.89
CA LEU A 78 -14.94 9.41 -3.46
C LEU A 78 -14.45 10.85 -3.19
N GLY A 79 -13.12 11.03 -3.08
CA GLY A 79 -12.50 12.33 -2.89
C GLY A 79 -12.61 12.86 -1.46
N ASN A 80 -12.73 14.17 -1.32
CA ASN A 80 -12.72 14.84 -0.02
C ASN A 80 -14.12 14.85 0.61
N LEU A 81 -14.37 13.93 1.54
CA LEU A 81 -15.58 13.89 2.37
C LEU A 81 -15.31 14.20 3.85
N GLY A 82 -14.04 14.49 4.18
CA GLY A 82 -13.58 14.86 5.50
C GLY A 82 -13.34 13.67 6.44
N PRO A 83 -12.73 13.92 7.61
CA PRO A 83 -12.20 12.87 8.48
C PRO A 83 -13.28 11.90 8.99
N MET A 84 -14.48 12.37 9.34
CA MET A 84 -15.51 11.46 9.88
C MET A 84 -16.04 10.46 8.84
N ALA A 85 -16.08 10.86 7.57
CA ALA A 85 -16.52 9.98 6.49
C ALA A 85 -15.46 8.91 6.14
N SER A 86 -14.18 9.14 6.45
CA SER A 86 -13.11 8.17 6.23
C SER A 86 -13.07 7.06 7.29
N LYS A 87 -13.67 7.28 8.46
CA LYS A 87 -13.60 6.36 9.61
C LYS A 87 -13.89 4.88 9.26
N PRO A 88 -14.95 4.54 8.49
CA PRO A 88 -15.16 3.15 8.09
C PRO A 88 -13.98 2.58 7.30
N VAL A 89 -13.32 3.35 6.43
CA VAL A 89 -12.14 2.87 5.68
C VAL A 89 -10.98 2.61 6.64
N MET A 90 -10.74 3.52 7.59
CA MET A 90 -9.63 3.42 8.55
C MET A 90 -9.79 2.25 9.53
N GLU A 91 -10.99 2.04 10.08
CA GLU A 91 -11.30 0.83 10.87
C GLU A 91 -11.08 -0.44 10.05
N GLY A 92 -11.38 -0.38 8.75
CA GLY A 92 -11.10 -1.46 7.81
C GLY A 92 -9.59 -1.76 7.74
N LYS A 93 -8.75 -0.74 7.57
CA LYS A 93 -7.28 -0.90 7.57
C LYS A 93 -6.77 -1.47 8.88
N ALA A 94 -7.28 -0.98 10.02
CA ALA A 94 -6.92 -1.51 11.34
C ALA A 94 -7.29 -3.00 11.50
N LEU A 95 -8.47 -3.41 11.04
CA LEU A 95 -8.89 -4.82 11.00
C LEU A 95 -7.92 -5.66 10.17
N LEU A 96 -7.47 -5.16 9.02
CA LEU A 96 -6.56 -5.89 8.13
C LEU A 96 -5.16 -6.04 8.74
N PHE A 97 -4.64 -5.01 9.42
CA PHE A 97 -3.40 -5.10 10.21
C PHE A 97 -3.47 -6.24 11.24
N LYS A 98 -4.57 -6.29 12.00
CA LYS A 98 -4.77 -7.33 13.00
C LYS A 98 -4.93 -8.71 12.38
N ARG A 99 -5.76 -8.83 11.34
CA ARG A 99 -6.11 -10.12 10.71
C ARG A 99 -4.93 -10.77 10.01
N PHE A 100 -4.08 -9.98 9.34
CA PHE A 100 -3.03 -10.51 8.46
C PHE A 100 -1.64 -10.50 9.08
N ALA A 101 -1.38 -9.61 10.04
CA ALA A 101 -0.05 -9.46 10.65
C ALA A 101 -0.04 -9.49 12.17
N ASN A 102 -1.21 -9.69 12.81
CA ASN A 102 -1.38 -9.61 14.26
C ASN A 102 -0.83 -8.31 14.86
N LEU A 103 -0.89 -7.22 14.09
CA LEU A 103 -0.55 -5.89 14.55
C LEU A 103 -1.79 -5.26 15.18
N ASP A 104 -1.63 -4.73 16.38
CA ASP A 104 -2.69 -3.92 16.99
C ASP A 104 -2.69 -2.58 16.27
N SER A 105 -3.88 -2.11 15.90
CA SER A 105 -4.00 -0.90 15.09
C SER A 105 -5.18 -0.07 15.54
N ILE A 106 -4.99 1.24 15.55
CA ILE A 106 -6.05 2.21 15.85
C ILE A 106 -6.12 3.25 14.73
N ASP A 107 -7.32 3.63 14.36
CA ASP A 107 -7.60 4.69 13.41
C ASP A 107 -7.65 6.07 14.09
N ILE A 108 -7.12 7.09 13.42
CA ILE A 108 -7.07 8.47 13.90
C ILE A 108 -7.45 9.41 12.76
N GLU A 109 -8.68 9.93 12.85
CA GLU A 109 -9.23 10.94 11.95
C GLU A 109 -8.87 12.36 12.41
N VAL A 110 -7.95 13.02 11.74
CA VAL A 110 -7.46 14.35 12.14
C VAL A 110 -8.18 15.47 11.39
N THR A 111 -8.86 16.34 12.13
CA THR A 111 -9.34 17.63 11.62
C THR A 111 -8.26 18.69 11.86
N HIS A 112 -7.86 19.40 10.81
CA HIS A 112 -6.77 20.39 10.85
C HIS A 112 -7.09 21.60 9.97
N ARG A 113 -6.36 22.70 10.18
CA ARG A 113 -6.51 23.93 9.37
C ARG A 113 -5.47 24.07 8.27
N THR A 114 -4.27 23.55 8.49
CA THR A 114 -3.13 23.65 7.58
C THR A 114 -2.35 22.34 7.54
N THR A 115 -1.60 22.11 6.46
CA THR A 115 -0.68 20.96 6.36
C THR A 115 0.27 20.87 7.55
N GLU A 116 0.81 22.01 8.01
CA GLU A 116 1.69 22.08 9.17
C GLU A 116 0.97 21.69 10.48
N ASP A 117 -0.28 22.11 10.65
CA ASP A 117 -1.12 21.73 11.79
C ASP A 117 -1.35 20.20 11.84
N PHE A 118 -1.62 19.58 10.69
CA PHE A 118 -1.69 18.12 10.58
C PHE A 118 -0.36 17.45 10.95
N ILE A 119 0.76 17.90 10.36
CA ILE A 119 2.09 17.34 10.65
C ILE A 119 2.42 17.47 12.14
N ASN A 120 2.17 18.63 12.74
CA ASN A 120 2.41 18.87 14.17
C ASN A 120 1.55 17.95 15.04
N THR A 121 0.27 17.80 14.71
CA THR A 121 -0.64 16.90 15.44
C THR A 121 -0.13 15.47 15.42
N VAL A 122 0.24 14.96 14.25
CA VAL A 122 0.73 13.58 14.11
C VAL A 122 2.08 13.38 14.78
N ALA A 123 3.02 14.31 14.61
CA ALA A 123 4.34 14.23 15.24
C ALA A 123 4.24 14.24 16.78
N ASN A 124 3.32 15.02 17.34
CA ASN A 124 3.13 15.12 18.80
C ASN A 124 2.57 13.84 19.44
N ILE A 125 1.88 12.99 18.67
CA ILE A 125 1.33 11.72 19.18
C ILE A 125 2.14 10.49 18.76
N ALA A 126 3.14 10.66 17.88
CA ALA A 126 3.88 9.57 17.24
C ALA A 126 4.49 8.59 18.24
N ASP A 127 4.97 9.09 19.39
CA ASP A 127 5.62 8.24 20.40
C ASP A 127 4.67 7.27 21.11
N THR A 128 3.35 7.37 20.91
CA THR A 128 2.40 6.33 21.33
C THR A 128 2.56 5.04 20.53
N PHE A 129 2.99 5.14 19.27
CA PHE A 129 2.93 4.06 18.29
C PHE A 129 4.30 3.46 17.99
N GLY A 130 4.31 2.23 17.48
CA GLY A 130 5.47 1.58 16.90
C GLY A 130 5.66 1.91 15.42
N GLY A 131 4.61 2.39 14.75
CA GLY A 131 4.64 2.88 13.37
C GLY A 131 3.38 3.68 13.02
N ILE A 132 3.47 4.49 11.97
CA ILE A 132 2.36 5.31 11.45
C ILE A 132 2.10 4.93 10.00
N ASN A 133 0.87 4.52 9.70
CA ASN A 133 0.34 4.33 8.37
C ASN A 133 -0.52 5.54 7.98
N LEU A 134 -0.05 6.34 7.02
CA LEU A 134 -0.81 7.46 6.46
C LEU A 134 -1.74 6.96 5.35
N GLU A 135 -2.98 7.44 5.35
CA GLU A 135 -4.04 6.92 4.46
C GLU A 135 -4.96 8.04 3.97
N ASP A 136 -5.44 7.95 2.72
CA ASP A 136 -6.50 8.80 2.15
C ASP A 136 -6.24 10.32 2.28
N ILE A 137 -4.98 10.74 2.08
CA ILE A 137 -4.56 12.15 2.09
C ILE A 137 -4.27 12.62 0.66
N LYS A 138 -4.90 13.72 0.24
CA LYS A 138 -4.80 14.23 -1.13
C LYS A 138 -3.38 14.66 -1.51
N SER A 139 -3.11 14.61 -2.80
CA SER A 139 -1.92 15.19 -3.43
C SER A 139 -2.15 16.68 -3.74
N PRO A 140 -1.12 17.56 -3.62
CA PRO A 140 0.28 17.26 -3.32
C PRO A 140 0.64 17.27 -1.83
N GLU A 141 -0.30 17.57 -0.91
CA GLU A 141 0.02 17.70 0.52
C GLU A 141 0.57 16.41 1.15
N CYS A 142 0.07 15.24 0.74
CA CYS A 142 0.55 13.93 1.23
C CYS A 142 2.08 13.75 1.15
N PHE A 143 2.72 14.29 0.10
CA PHE A 143 4.17 14.19 -0.07
C PHE A 143 4.95 15.00 0.97
N GLU A 144 4.49 16.21 1.27
CA GLU A 144 5.10 17.06 2.29
C GLU A 144 4.87 16.48 3.68
N ILE A 145 3.64 16.03 3.95
CA ILE A 145 3.24 15.39 5.21
C ILE A 145 4.13 14.18 5.50
N GLU A 146 4.22 13.23 4.56
CA GLU A 146 5.03 12.03 4.76
C GLU A 146 6.50 12.38 4.96
N LYS A 147 7.06 13.25 4.13
CA LYS A 147 8.47 13.65 4.21
C LYS A 147 8.81 14.27 5.58
N GLU A 148 8.02 15.22 6.05
CA GLU A 148 8.28 15.89 7.33
C GLU A 148 8.02 14.96 8.51
N LEU A 149 7.05 14.04 8.43
CA LEU A 149 6.83 13.04 9.49
C LEU A 149 7.97 12.02 9.56
N ILE A 150 8.48 11.52 8.43
CA ILE A 150 9.67 10.65 8.40
C ILE A 150 10.87 11.35 9.05
N LYS A 151 11.03 12.65 8.83
CA LYS A 151 12.13 13.45 9.41
C LYS A 151 11.98 13.69 10.91
N ARG A 152 10.74 13.88 11.40
CA ARG A 152 10.45 14.30 12.77
C ARG A 152 10.19 13.13 13.73
N CYS A 153 9.67 12.02 13.23
CA CYS A 153 9.26 10.88 14.04
C CYS A 153 10.40 9.87 14.19
N ASN A 154 10.56 9.32 15.39
CA ASN A 154 11.52 8.25 15.66
C ASN A 154 10.93 6.85 15.40
N ILE A 155 9.95 6.73 14.51
CA ILE A 155 9.25 5.50 14.17
C ILE A 155 8.98 5.47 12.66
N PRO A 156 8.78 4.28 12.05
CA PRO A 156 8.50 4.17 10.63
C PRO A 156 7.16 4.84 10.30
N VAL A 157 7.19 5.74 9.33
CA VAL A 157 6.01 6.39 8.72
C VAL A 157 5.91 5.91 7.28
N PHE A 158 4.72 5.51 6.85
CA PHE A 158 4.48 4.94 5.53
C PHE A 158 3.11 5.38 5.02
N HIS A 159 3.06 5.98 3.83
CA HIS A 159 1.81 6.26 3.15
C HIS A 159 1.39 5.11 2.23
N ASP A 160 0.29 4.43 2.56
CA ASP A 160 -0.10 3.19 1.86
C ASP A 160 -0.55 3.45 0.42
N ASP A 161 -1.37 4.49 0.19
CA ASP A 161 -1.82 4.83 -1.17
C ASP A 161 -0.67 5.16 -2.13
N GLN A 162 0.48 5.59 -1.59
CA GLN A 162 1.70 5.82 -2.36
C GLN A 162 2.50 4.53 -2.50
N HIS A 163 3.13 4.11 -1.40
CA HIS A 163 4.17 3.08 -1.44
C HIS A 163 3.57 1.68 -1.45
N GLY A 164 2.44 1.45 -0.78
CA GLY A 164 1.72 0.19 -0.81
C GLY A 164 1.28 -0.15 -2.23
N THR A 165 0.60 0.80 -2.89
CA THR A 165 0.23 0.71 -4.31
C THR A 165 1.44 0.44 -5.19
N ALA A 166 2.52 1.21 -5.02
CA ALA A 166 3.74 1.05 -5.80
C ALA A 166 4.33 -0.35 -5.68
N ILE A 167 4.42 -0.90 -4.47
CA ILE A 167 5.00 -2.23 -4.22
C ILE A 167 4.17 -3.32 -4.90
N VAL A 168 2.85 -3.30 -4.74
CA VAL A 168 2.00 -4.34 -5.32
C VAL A 168 1.93 -4.22 -6.85
N THR A 169 1.90 -2.99 -7.38
CA THR A 169 1.97 -2.74 -8.82
C THR A 169 3.30 -3.24 -9.40
N ALA A 170 4.44 -2.92 -8.76
CA ALA A 170 5.75 -3.36 -9.23
C ALA A 170 5.90 -4.89 -9.18
N ALA A 171 5.42 -5.54 -8.11
CA ALA A 171 5.47 -7.00 -7.98
C ALA A 171 4.68 -7.70 -9.10
N GLY A 172 3.43 -7.27 -9.31
CA GLY A 172 2.59 -7.80 -10.38
C GLY A 172 3.16 -7.52 -11.77
N LEU A 173 3.61 -6.27 -12.02
CA LEU A 173 4.13 -5.87 -13.32
C LEU A 173 5.39 -6.66 -13.70
N LEU A 174 6.33 -6.82 -12.77
CA LEU A 174 7.56 -7.59 -13.04
C LEU A 174 7.27 -9.05 -13.40
N ASN A 175 6.26 -9.66 -12.78
CA ASN A 175 5.79 -11.00 -13.15
C ASN A 175 5.11 -11.01 -14.52
N ALA A 176 4.24 -10.04 -14.82
CA ALA A 176 3.60 -9.93 -16.11
C ALA A 176 4.61 -9.72 -17.25
N LEU A 177 5.61 -8.85 -17.05
CA LEU A 177 6.69 -8.62 -18.02
C LEU A 177 7.50 -9.89 -18.27
N GLU A 178 7.81 -10.67 -17.23
CA GLU A 178 8.50 -11.95 -17.38
C GLU A 178 7.69 -12.95 -18.21
N ILE A 179 6.39 -13.08 -17.94
CA ILE A 179 5.49 -13.96 -18.71
C ILE A 179 5.44 -13.51 -20.18
N GLN A 180 5.42 -12.21 -20.43
CA GLN A 180 5.43 -11.64 -21.78
C GLN A 180 6.82 -11.61 -22.43
N GLY A 181 7.87 -12.09 -21.75
CA GLY A 181 9.25 -12.10 -22.26
C GLY A 181 9.88 -10.72 -22.44
N LYS A 182 9.44 -9.72 -21.66
CA LYS A 182 9.86 -8.31 -21.76
C LYS A 182 10.86 -7.93 -20.66
N ASP A 183 11.85 -7.12 -21.04
CA ASP A 183 12.86 -6.57 -20.12
C ASP A 183 12.42 -5.16 -19.67
N ILE A 184 12.25 -4.96 -18.36
CA ILE A 184 11.82 -3.67 -17.77
C ILE A 184 12.71 -2.48 -18.20
N ARG A 185 13.97 -2.73 -18.54
CA ARG A 185 14.91 -1.67 -18.98
C ARG A 185 14.63 -1.16 -20.40
N LYS A 186 13.77 -1.84 -21.15
CA LYS A 186 13.48 -1.58 -22.57
C LYS A 186 12.01 -1.28 -22.85
N VAL A 187 11.13 -1.48 -21.87
CA VAL A 187 9.70 -1.27 -22.07
C VAL A 187 9.32 0.20 -22.03
N THR A 188 8.39 0.57 -22.90
CA THR A 188 7.71 1.88 -22.80
C THR A 188 6.50 1.76 -21.89
N ILE A 189 6.49 2.56 -20.82
CA ILE A 189 5.43 2.58 -19.81
C ILE A 189 4.62 3.86 -19.97
N VAL A 190 3.32 3.72 -20.15
CA VAL A 190 2.36 4.83 -20.14
C VAL A 190 1.60 4.78 -18.83
N CYS A 191 1.66 5.86 -18.05
CA CYS A 191 0.90 5.99 -16.81
C CYS A 191 -0.17 7.05 -16.96
N MET A 192 -1.44 6.64 -16.84
CA MET A 192 -2.57 7.56 -16.77
C MET A 192 -2.79 7.95 -15.30
N GLY A 193 -2.56 9.22 -15.01
CA GLY A 193 -2.53 9.75 -13.65
C GLY A 193 -1.17 10.34 -13.30
N ALA A 194 -1.20 11.41 -12.51
CA ALA A 194 0.01 12.09 -12.03
C ALA A 194 -0.14 12.55 -10.57
N GLY A 195 -0.90 11.77 -9.79
CA GLY A 195 -1.07 11.92 -8.35
C GLY A 195 -0.05 11.11 -7.55
N ALA A 196 -0.32 10.95 -6.26
CA ALA A 196 0.59 10.34 -5.30
C ALA A 196 0.97 8.89 -5.65
N ALA A 197 -0.04 8.04 -5.89
CA ALA A 197 0.15 6.66 -6.31
C ALA A 197 0.94 6.55 -7.62
N ALA A 198 0.60 7.35 -8.64
CA ALA A 198 1.26 7.33 -9.94
C ALA A 198 2.77 7.63 -9.83
N ILE A 199 3.12 8.70 -9.13
CA ILE A 199 4.51 9.12 -8.90
C ILE A 199 5.26 8.04 -8.12
N ALA A 200 4.68 7.50 -7.05
CA ALA A 200 5.32 6.46 -6.25
C ALA A 200 5.54 5.16 -7.04
N CYS A 201 4.55 4.73 -7.83
CA CYS A 201 4.66 3.59 -8.73
C CYS A 201 5.82 3.78 -9.72
N MET A 202 5.89 4.92 -10.40
CA MET A 202 6.92 5.16 -11.41
C MET A 202 8.32 5.26 -10.80
N GLU A 203 8.49 5.94 -9.66
CA GLU A 203 9.78 6.00 -8.96
C GLU A 203 10.24 4.61 -8.49
N LEU A 204 9.33 3.77 -7.96
CA LEU A 204 9.69 2.41 -7.56
C LEU A 204 10.02 1.52 -8.76
N LEU A 205 9.30 1.65 -9.87
CA LEU A 205 9.62 0.92 -11.11
C LEU A 205 11.00 1.32 -11.66
N ILE A 206 11.39 2.59 -11.56
CA ILE A 206 12.73 3.05 -11.92
C ILE A 206 13.78 2.37 -11.04
N LYS A 207 13.55 2.29 -9.73
CA LYS A 207 14.42 1.56 -8.79
C LYS A 207 14.48 0.05 -9.09
N CYS A 208 13.42 -0.52 -9.66
CA CYS A 208 13.38 -1.89 -10.17
C CYS A 208 14.01 -2.06 -11.58
N GLY A 209 14.50 -0.98 -12.19
CA GLY A 209 15.26 -1.00 -13.45
C GLY A 209 14.55 -0.37 -14.65
N ALA A 210 13.34 0.16 -14.51
CA ALA A 210 12.70 0.94 -15.58
C ALA A 210 13.52 2.20 -15.89
N LYS A 211 13.54 2.61 -17.15
CA LYS A 211 14.24 3.83 -17.57
C LYS A 211 13.28 5.01 -17.62
N ARG A 212 13.66 6.11 -16.98
CA ARG A 212 12.81 7.30 -16.86
C ARG A 212 12.42 7.87 -18.23
N GLU A 213 13.32 7.85 -19.20
CA GLU A 213 13.07 8.30 -20.58
C GLU A 213 12.04 7.46 -21.34
N TYR A 214 11.70 6.26 -20.85
CA TYR A 214 10.67 5.39 -21.42
C TYR A 214 9.35 5.41 -20.63
N ILE A 215 9.21 6.31 -19.65
CA ILE A 215 7.98 6.48 -18.88
C ILE A 215 7.28 7.75 -19.34
N TYR A 216 6.04 7.64 -19.81
CA TYR A 216 5.20 8.76 -20.18
C TYR A 216 4.01 8.85 -19.24
N MET A 217 3.97 9.90 -18.42
CA MET A 217 2.84 10.18 -17.53
C MET A 217 1.87 11.17 -18.16
N LEU A 218 0.58 10.99 -17.91
CA LEU A 218 -0.48 11.90 -18.34
C LEU A 218 -1.24 12.45 -17.13
N ASP A 219 -1.56 13.74 -17.18
CA ASP A 219 -2.54 14.35 -16.30
C ASP A 219 -3.76 14.84 -17.07
N THR A 220 -4.68 15.55 -16.40
CA THR A 220 -5.91 16.06 -17.01
C THR A 220 -5.69 17.02 -18.19
N LYS A 221 -4.46 17.47 -18.43
CA LYS A 221 -4.08 18.34 -19.56
C LYS A 221 -3.20 17.61 -20.60
N GLY A 222 -3.12 16.28 -20.54
CA GLY A 222 -2.38 15.44 -21.48
C GLY A 222 -0.99 15.03 -20.98
N VAL A 223 -0.12 14.66 -21.92
CA VAL A 223 1.24 14.17 -21.62
C VAL A 223 2.07 15.21 -20.86
N ILE A 224 2.73 14.77 -19.80
CA ILE A 224 3.69 15.56 -19.03
C ILE A 224 5.00 15.65 -19.83
N HIS A 225 5.37 16.86 -20.22
CA HIS A 225 6.54 17.13 -21.06
C HIS A 225 7.23 18.44 -20.70
N THR A 226 8.49 18.61 -21.12
CA THR A 226 9.36 19.75 -20.74
C THR A 226 8.82 21.12 -21.14
N ARG A 227 7.96 21.20 -22.17
CA ARG A 227 7.30 22.44 -22.62
C ARG A 227 6.03 22.84 -21.83
N ARG A 228 5.64 22.10 -20.78
CA ARG A 228 4.52 22.46 -19.90
C ARG A 228 5.03 23.39 -18.78
N GLU A 229 4.40 24.54 -18.60
CA GLU A 229 4.78 25.53 -17.57
C GLU A 229 3.98 25.39 -16.26
N ASP A 230 2.94 24.57 -16.24
CA ASP A 230 2.00 24.40 -15.11
C ASP A 230 2.33 23.21 -14.20
N LEU A 231 3.50 22.59 -14.37
CA LEU A 231 3.90 21.40 -13.61
C LEU A 231 4.39 21.76 -12.21
N ASN A 232 3.95 20.99 -11.21
CA ASN A 232 4.55 21.03 -9.88
C ASN A 232 5.88 20.26 -9.86
N LYS A 233 6.68 20.48 -8.80
CA LYS A 233 8.02 19.88 -8.64
C LYS A 233 8.06 18.35 -8.79
N TYR A 234 7.00 17.65 -8.42
CA TYR A 234 6.94 16.18 -8.49
C TYR A 234 6.61 15.70 -9.92
N LYS A 235 5.72 16.39 -10.64
CA LYS A 235 5.42 16.11 -12.04
C LYS A 235 6.59 16.43 -12.97
N THR A 236 7.34 17.49 -12.68
CA THR A 236 8.52 17.88 -13.47
C THR A 236 9.55 16.75 -13.58
N LEU A 237 9.64 15.88 -12.57
CA LEU A 237 10.54 14.72 -12.57
C LEU A 237 10.20 13.69 -13.68
N PHE A 238 9.01 13.74 -14.26
CA PHE A 238 8.53 12.86 -15.33
C PHE A 238 8.26 13.62 -16.64
N ALA A 239 8.75 14.87 -16.73
CA ALA A 239 8.63 15.67 -17.94
C ALA A 239 9.65 15.22 -18.99
N ASN A 240 9.16 14.53 -20.03
CA ASN A 240 10.00 14.11 -21.15
C ASN A 240 10.13 15.22 -22.20
N ASN A 241 11.28 15.30 -22.85
CA ASN A 241 11.44 16.13 -24.05
C ASN A 241 10.87 15.38 -25.26
N THR A 242 9.55 15.51 -25.48
CA THR A 242 8.80 14.71 -26.47
C THR A 242 7.69 15.50 -27.13
N ASP A 243 7.39 15.21 -28.41
CA ASP A 243 6.27 15.79 -29.16
C ASP A 243 4.92 15.12 -28.89
N LYS A 244 4.87 14.03 -28.12
CA LYS A 244 3.63 13.38 -27.68
C LYS A 244 2.78 14.34 -26.83
N ARG A 245 1.47 14.39 -27.07
CA ARG A 245 0.51 15.27 -26.37
C ARG A 245 -0.69 14.51 -25.81
N THR A 246 -1.19 13.53 -26.53
CA THR A 246 -2.40 12.77 -26.14
C THR A 246 -2.06 11.40 -25.56
N LEU A 247 -3.10 10.71 -25.07
CA LEU A 247 -2.98 9.31 -24.65
C LEU A 247 -2.56 8.42 -25.83
N GLU A 248 -3.20 8.62 -26.98
CA GLU A 248 -2.93 7.85 -28.20
C GLU A 248 -1.47 8.02 -28.64
N ASP A 249 -0.94 9.24 -28.60
CA ASP A 249 0.45 9.51 -28.91
C ASP A 249 1.40 8.74 -27.99
N ALA A 250 1.06 8.63 -26.70
CA ALA A 250 1.87 7.94 -25.72
C ALA A 250 1.75 6.41 -25.83
N LEU A 251 0.58 5.91 -26.18
CA LEU A 251 0.29 4.48 -26.32
C LEU A 251 0.86 3.84 -27.58
N ASP A 252 1.18 4.63 -28.61
CA ASP A 252 1.81 4.13 -29.83
C ASP A 252 3.11 3.36 -29.52
N GLY A 253 3.08 2.05 -29.75
CA GLY A 253 4.18 1.12 -29.44
C GLY A 253 4.43 0.90 -27.95
N ALA A 254 3.55 1.34 -27.04
CA ALA A 254 3.74 1.14 -25.61
C ALA A 254 3.58 -0.32 -25.19
N ASP A 255 4.44 -0.78 -24.26
CA ASP A 255 4.42 -2.14 -23.74
C ASP A 255 3.52 -2.28 -22.52
N VAL A 256 3.40 -1.21 -21.74
CA VAL A 256 2.73 -1.20 -20.45
C VAL A 256 1.81 0.01 -20.35
N PHE A 257 0.59 -0.21 -19.88
CA PHE A 257 -0.30 0.84 -19.41
C PHE A 257 -0.56 0.66 -17.90
N ILE A 258 -0.44 1.73 -17.13
CA ILE A 258 -0.79 1.77 -15.70
C ILE A 258 -1.75 2.93 -15.46
N GLY A 259 -2.99 2.60 -15.14
CA GLY A 259 -4.05 3.52 -14.78
C GLY A 259 -4.20 3.63 -13.26
N VAL A 260 -4.09 4.86 -12.76
CA VAL A 260 -4.38 5.28 -11.38
C VAL A 260 -5.01 6.68 -11.37
N SER A 261 -6.02 6.88 -12.22
CA SER A 261 -6.61 8.20 -12.47
C SER A 261 -8.11 8.30 -12.20
N GLY A 262 -8.89 7.35 -12.71
CA GLY A 262 -10.35 7.38 -12.70
C GLY A 262 -10.96 6.45 -13.75
N PRO A 263 -12.28 6.26 -13.72
CA PRO A 263 -12.97 5.30 -14.57
C PRO A 263 -12.94 5.66 -16.05
N ASP A 264 -12.98 4.64 -16.91
CA ASP A 264 -13.13 4.74 -18.37
C ASP A 264 -12.07 5.63 -19.07
N ALA A 265 -10.91 5.84 -18.43
CA ALA A 265 -9.82 6.66 -18.95
C ALA A 265 -8.99 6.01 -20.08
N LEU A 266 -9.15 4.70 -20.30
CA LEU A 266 -8.50 3.97 -21.40
C LEU A 266 -9.56 3.45 -22.39
N PRO A 267 -9.77 4.13 -23.52
CA PRO A 267 -10.72 3.68 -24.53
C PRO A 267 -10.30 2.32 -25.14
N PRO A 268 -11.21 1.35 -25.34
CA PRO A 268 -10.86 0.02 -25.85
C PRO A 268 -10.08 0.04 -27.16
N GLN A 269 -10.46 0.91 -28.10
CA GLN A 269 -9.79 1.05 -29.40
C GLN A 269 -8.32 1.49 -29.29
N ALA A 270 -7.93 2.18 -28.21
CA ALA A 270 -6.56 2.64 -28.00
C ALA A 270 -5.60 1.47 -27.72
N LEU A 271 -6.11 0.31 -27.29
CA LEU A 271 -5.30 -0.90 -27.10
C LEU A 271 -4.63 -1.39 -28.40
N LYS A 272 -5.17 -1.03 -29.57
CA LYS A 272 -4.60 -1.38 -30.88
C LYS A 272 -3.31 -0.62 -31.21
N LEU A 273 -3.04 0.49 -30.53
CA LEU A 273 -1.85 1.32 -30.74
C LEU A 273 -0.62 0.73 -30.01
N MET A 274 -0.86 0.00 -28.94
CA MET A 274 0.19 -0.56 -28.08
C MET A 274 0.93 -1.72 -28.76
N ALA A 275 2.15 -1.98 -28.30
CA ALA A 275 2.97 -3.10 -28.77
C ALA A 275 2.29 -4.47 -28.56
N ALA A 276 2.81 -5.50 -29.25
CA ALA A 276 2.40 -6.88 -29.02
C ALA A 276 2.64 -7.30 -27.56
N ASN A 277 1.81 -8.21 -27.05
CA ASN A 277 1.91 -8.75 -25.70
C ASN A 277 1.92 -7.65 -24.61
N PRO A 278 0.97 -6.70 -24.61
CA PRO A 278 0.97 -5.60 -23.65
C PRO A 278 0.68 -6.09 -22.22
N VAL A 279 1.02 -5.25 -21.25
CA VAL A 279 0.55 -5.40 -19.87
C VAL A 279 -0.31 -4.21 -19.49
N ILE A 280 -1.52 -4.45 -19.01
CA ILE A 280 -2.52 -3.41 -18.69
C ILE A 280 -2.88 -3.49 -17.21
N PHE A 281 -2.56 -2.48 -16.44
CA PHE A 281 -2.94 -2.35 -15.03
C PHE A 281 -3.97 -1.23 -14.93
N ALA A 282 -5.25 -1.56 -14.78
CA ALA A 282 -6.35 -0.61 -14.63
C ALA A 282 -6.84 -0.61 -13.18
N CYS A 283 -6.13 0.13 -12.31
CA CYS A 283 -6.21 -0.02 -10.86
C CYS A 283 -7.16 0.98 -10.16
N SER A 284 -7.89 1.82 -10.91
CA SER A 284 -8.92 2.68 -10.31
C SER A 284 -10.04 1.88 -9.64
N ASN A 285 -10.50 2.40 -8.50
CA ASN A 285 -11.61 1.83 -7.72
C ASN A 285 -12.72 2.87 -7.52
N PRO A 286 -14.01 2.46 -7.51
CA PRO A 286 -14.50 1.10 -7.73
C PRO A 286 -14.54 0.66 -9.20
N ASP A 287 -14.43 1.62 -10.12
CA ASP A 287 -14.53 1.42 -11.56
C ASP A 287 -13.16 1.64 -12.23
N PRO A 288 -12.64 0.65 -12.99
CA PRO A 288 -11.31 0.72 -13.58
C PRO A 288 -11.26 1.64 -14.81
N GLU A 289 -10.05 2.00 -15.24
CA GLU A 289 -9.80 2.78 -16.47
C GLU A 289 -10.33 2.10 -17.74
N ILE A 290 -10.35 0.77 -17.75
CA ILE A 290 -10.99 -0.06 -18.75
C ILE A 290 -11.46 -1.34 -18.07
N LYS A 291 -12.64 -1.83 -18.45
CA LYS A 291 -13.16 -3.11 -17.95
C LYS A 291 -12.45 -4.28 -18.62
N PRO A 292 -12.09 -5.35 -17.88
CA PRO A 292 -11.44 -6.52 -18.46
C PRO A 292 -12.17 -7.14 -19.65
N GLU A 293 -13.50 -7.17 -19.63
CA GLU A 293 -14.30 -7.72 -20.71
C GLU A 293 -14.12 -6.93 -22.01
N LEU A 294 -14.02 -5.59 -21.91
CA LEU A 294 -13.78 -4.73 -23.06
C LEU A 294 -12.34 -4.85 -23.57
N ALA A 295 -11.37 -4.95 -22.66
CA ALA A 295 -9.97 -5.11 -23.02
C ALA A 295 -9.72 -6.43 -23.75
N HIS A 296 -10.26 -7.54 -23.24
CA HIS A 296 -10.14 -8.86 -23.84
C HIS A 296 -10.94 -9.03 -25.14
N ALA A 297 -12.01 -8.26 -25.33
CA ALA A 297 -12.72 -8.21 -26.61
C ALA A 297 -11.87 -7.59 -27.73
N GLU A 298 -11.05 -6.57 -27.40
CA GLU A 298 -10.18 -5.91 -28.37
C GLU A 298 -8.86 -6.65 -28.60
N ARG A 299 -8.26 -7.23 -27.56
CA ARG A 299 -6.97 -7.94 -27.65
C ARG A 299 -6.89 -9.19 -26.77
N LYS A 300 -6.34 -10.25 -27.35
CA LYS A 300 -6.20 -11.58 -26.70
C LYS A 300 -4.84 -11.82 -26.07
N ASP A 301 -3.82 -11.05 -26.45
CA ASP A 301 -2.43 -11.19 -26.03
C ASP A 301 -2.08 -10.38 -24.78
N ILE A 302 -3.09 -9.79 -24.11
CA ILE A 302 -2.89 -8.92 -22.96
C ILE A 302 -2.77 -9.71 -21.66
N ILE A 303 -1.90 -9.25 -20.76
CA ILE A 303 -2.01 -9.57 -19.33
C ILE A 303 -2.62 -8.35 -18.65
N MET A 304 -3.72 -8.55 -17.92
CA MET A 304 -4.45 -7.47 -17.30
C MET A 304 -4.56 -7.64 -15.79
N ALA A 305 -4.45 -6.54 -15.05
CA ALA A 305 -4.67 -6.47 -13.61
C ALA A 305 -5.58 -5.28 -13.26
N THR A 306 -6.33 -5.40 -12.16
CA THR A 306 -7.24 -4.34 -11.68
C THR A 306 -7.18 -4.20 -10.16
N GLY A 307 -7.82 -3.17 -9.60
CA GLY A 307 -7.98 -3.04 -8.14
C GLY A 307 -9.03 -3.97 -7.52
N ARG A 308 -9.87 -4.61 -8.35
CA ARG A 308 -11.06 -5.33 -7.88
C ARG A 308 -10.80 -6.80 -7.60
N SER A 309 -11.48 -7.32 -6.58
CA SER A 309 -11.33 -8.70 -6.11
C SER A 309 -12.04 -9.75 -6.95
N ASP A 310 -13.02 -9.33 -7.76
CA ASP A 310 -13.76 -10.21 -8.66
C ASP A 310 -13.01 -10.53 -9.97
N TYR A 311 -11.85 -9.91 -10.19
CA TYR A 311 -10.98 -10.19 -11.35
C TYR A 311 -9.72 -11.00 -10.98
N PRO A 312 -9.10 -11.73 -11.92
CA PRO A 312 -8.02 -12.67 -11.63
C PRO A 312 -6.78 -12.02 -10.96
N ASN A 313 -6.26 -10.95 -11.55
CA ASN A 313 -5.05 -10.27 -11.06
C ASN A 313 -5.43 -9.01 -10.27
N GLN A 314 -5.78 -9.20 -9.00
CA GLN A 314 -6.08 -8.07 -8.11
C GLN A 314 -4.80 -7.42 -7.57
N VAL A 315 -4.59 -6.16 -7.92
CA VAL A 315 -3.57 -5.28 -7.33
C VAL A 315 -4.20 -4.57 -6.15
N ASN A 316 -3.91 -5.05 -4.94
CA ASN A 316 -4.47 -4.50 -3.71
C ASN A 316 -3.39 -4.37 -2.64
N ASN A 317 -3.31 -3.19 -2.03
CA ASN A 317 -2.30 -2.80 -1.06
C ASN A 317 -2.27 -3.71 0.18
N VAL A 318 -3.35 -4.45 0.45
CA VAL A 318 -3.40 -5.49 1.52
C VAL A 318 -2.32 -6.56 1.37
N LEU A 319 -1.78 -6.77 0.16
CA LEU A 319 -0.65 -7.67 -0.10
C LEU A 319 0.69 -7.13 0.43
N CYS A 320 0.72 -5.87 0.89
CA CYS A 320 1.93 -5.16 1.29
C CYS A 320 1.85 -4.63 2.73
N PHE A 321 0.94 -3.71 3.04
CA PHE A 321 1.04 -2.91 4.26
C PHE A 321 1.04 -3.72 5.58
N PRO A 322 0.26 -4.81 5.76
CA PRO A 322 0.32 -5.55 7.02
C PRO A 322 1.71 -6.14 7.25
N PHE A 323 2.31 -6.67 6.20
CA PHE A 323 3.53 -7.45 6.27
C PHE A 323 4.80 -6.59 6.29
N ILE A 324 4.79 -5.45 5.57
CA ILE A 324 5.90 -4.49 5.62
C ILE A 324 6.03 -3.89 7.02
N PHE A 325 4.91 -3.56 7.68
CA PHE A 325 4.93 -3.12 9.07
C PHE A 325 5.35 -4.25 10.00
N ARG A 326 4.90 -5.49 9.80
CA ARG A 326 5.34 -6.62 10.64
C ARG A 326 6.86 -6.73 10.65
N GLY A 327 7.48 -6.76 9.48
CA GLY A 327 8.93 -6.83 9.33
C GLY A 327 9.63 -5.61 9.93
N ALA A 328 9.12 -4.40 9.68
CA ALA A 328 9.69 -3.16 10.23
C ALA A 328 9.63 -3.12 11.77
N LEU A 329 8.51 -3.49 12.37
CA LEU A 329 8.31 -3.42 13.82
C LEU A 329 9.10 -4.52 14.57
N ASP A 330 9.24 -5.71 13.98
CA ASP A 330 9.99 -6.82 14.61
C ASP A 330 11.48 -6.54 14.80
N VAL A 331 12.04 -5.63 14.01
CA VAL A 331 13.44 -5.17 14.16
C VAL A 331 13.53 -3.71 14.61
N ARG A 332 12.40 -3.11 15.00
CA ARG A 332 12.24 -1.70 15.40
C ARG A 332 12.92 -0.75 14.41
N ALA A 333 12.69 -0.97 13.11
CA ALA A 333 13.26 -0.15 12.05
C ALA A 333 12.91 1.32 12.27
N SER A 334 13.87 2.23 12.11
CA SER A 334 13.63 3.67 12.28
C SER A 334 12.83 4.29 11.14
N VAL A 335 12.83 3.66 9.97
CA VAL A 335 12.17 4.12 8.74
C VAL A 335 11.88 2.91 7.83
N ILE A 336 10.91 3.04 6.93
CA ILE A 336 10.73 2.11 5.81
C ILE A 336 11.39 2.71 4.57
N ASN A 337 12.62 2.28 4.28
CA ASN A 337 13.44 2.80 3.16
C ASN A 337 13.17 2.06 1.84
N ASP A 338 13.89 2.44 0.78
CA ASP A 338 13.71 1.88 -0.56
C ASP A 338 14.15 0.42 -0.66
N GLU A 339 15.22 0.04 0.05
CA GLU A 339 15.71 -1.33 0.14
C GLU A 339 14.62 -2.26 0.69
N MET A 340 13.91 -1.84 1.74
CA MET A 340 12.78 -2.58 2.30
C MET A 340 11.61 -2.69 1.32
N LYS A 341 11.29 -1.61 0.59
CA LYS A 341 10.21 -1.61 -0.42
C LYS A 341 10.54 -2.57 -1.57
N ILE A 342 11.77 -2.55 -2.08
CA ILE A 342 12.24 -3.47 -3.13
C ILE A 342 12.23 -4.93 -2.62
N ALA A 343 12.65 -5.16 -1.38
CA ALA A 343 12.59 -6.49 -0.78
C ALA A 343 11.13 -7.02 -0.72
N ALA A 344 10.17 -6.17 -0.34
CA ALA A 344 8.75 -6.51 -0.35
C ALA A 344 8.26 -6.84 -1.77
N VAL A 345 8.64 -6.06 -2.79
CA VAL A 345 8.32 -6.33 -4.21
C VAL A 345 8.77 -7.74 -4.61
N HIS A 346 10.03 -8.08 -4.33
CA HIS A 346 10.58 -9.38 -4.71
C HIS A 346 9.95 -10.54 -3.93
N ALA A 347 9.65 -10.35 -2.65
CA ALA A 347 8.99 -11.36 -1.83
C ALA A 347 7.57 -11.68 -2.33
N ILE A 348 6.75 -10.65 -2.58
CA ILE A 348 5.38 -10.82 -3.10
C ILE A 348 5.42 -11.51 -4.47
N ARG A 349 6.32 -11.04 -5.35
CA ARG A 349 6.49 -11.59 -6.70
C ARG A 349 6.85 -13.08 -6.69
N ALA A 350 7.73 -13.50 -5.77
CA ALA A 350 8.18 -14.88 -5.67
C ALA A 350 7.06 -15.84 -5.25
N ILE A 351 6.17 -15.43 -4.34
CA ILE A 351 5.06 -16.26 -3.84
C ILE A 351 4.12 -16.70 -4.98
N ALA A 352 3.85 -15.83 -5.95
CA ALA A 352 2.98 -16.16 -7.09
C ALA A 352 3.54 -17.29 -7.97
N LYS A 353 4.85 -17.57 -7.90
CA LYS A 353 5.53 -18.59 -8.71
C LYS A 353 5.59 -19.96 -8.05
N GLU A 354 5.24 -20.02 -6.78
CA GLU A 354 5.22 -21.26 -6.00
C GLU A 354 3.86 -21.96 -6.16
N PRO A 355 3.79 -23.28 -5.90
CA PRO A 355 2.51 -23.99 -5.82
C PRO A 355 1.55 -23.30 -4.84
N VAL A 356 0.29 -23.12 -5.26
CA VAL A 356 -0.71 -22.41 -4.46
C VAL A 356 -1.32 -23.36 -3.42
N PRO A 357 -1.34 -23.00 -2.12
CA PRO A 357 -1.92 -23.84 -1.08
C PRO A 357 -3.43 -24.07 -1.27
N ALA A 358 -3.92 -25.23 -0.84
CA ALA A 358 -5.33 -25.60 -0.97
C ALA A 358 -6.28 -24.62 -0.27
N GLU A 359 -5.89 -24.07 0.88
CA GLU A 359 -6.68 -23.07 1.61
C GLU A 359 -6.86 -21.77 0.82
N VAL A 360 -5.88 -21.39 -0.01
CA VAL A 360 -5.97 -20.21 -0.88
C VAL A 360 -6.96 -20.47 -2.01
N LEU A 361 -6.93 -21.66 -2.61
CA LEU A 361 -7.89 -22.08 -3.64
C LEU A 361 -9.32 -22.11 -3.09
N GLN A 362 -9.50 -22.64 -1.87
CA GLN A 362 -10.78 -22.66 -1.18
C GLN A 362 -11.29 -21.24 -0.88
N ALA A 363 -10.44 -20.37 -0.33
CA ALA A 363 -10.81 -18.99 -0.02
C ALA A 363 -11.16 -18.18 -1.29
N ALA A 364 -10.47 -18.42 -2.39
CA ALA A 364 -10.73 -17.79 -3.68
C ALA A 364 -11.89 -18.45 -4.46
N GLN A 365 -12.43 -19.58 -3.99
CA GLN A 365 -13.50 -20.34 -4.65
C GLN A 365 -13.15 -20.77 -6.09
N VAL A 366 -11.90 -21.20 -6.30
CA VAL A 366 -11.39 -21.64 -7.60
C VAL A 366 -10.77 -23.03 -7.49
N ALA A 367 -10.81 -23.80 -8.59
CA ALA A 367 -10.24 -25.14 -8.62
C ALA A 367 -8.70 -25.14 -8.70
N LYS A 368 -8.11 -24.11 -9.31
CA LYS A 368 -6.68 -24.08 -9.63
C LYS A 368 -6.20 -22.63 -9.81
N LEU A 369 -4.99 -22.35 -9.33
CA LEU A 369 -4.22 -21.14 -9.60
C LEU A 369 -2.77 -21.55 -9.86
N GLU A 370 -2.20 -21.09 -10.96
CA GLU A 370 -0.81 -21.33 -11.36
C GLU A 370 -0.24 -20.08 -12.00
N PHE A 371 1.05 -19.84 -11.79
CA PHE A 371 1.75 -18.69 -12.33
C PHE A 371 1.54 -18.57 -13.86
N GLY A 372 0.97 -17.44 -14.28
CA GLY A 372 0.59 -17.22 -15.67
C GLY A 372 -0.25 -15.96 -15.87
N ALA A 373 -0.82 -15.78 -17.07
CA ALA A 373 -1.53 -14.56 -17.45
C ALA A 373 -2.68 -14.18 -16.50
N GLU A 374 -3.33 -15.16 -15.88
CA GLU A 374 -4.45 -14.97 -14.94
C GLU A 374 -4.04 -15.02 -13.45
N TYR A 375 -2.74 -15.21 -13.16
CA TYR A 375 -2.21 -15.26 -11.80
C TYR A 375 -0.76 -14.78 -11.76
N ILE A 376 -0.59 -13.45 -11.76
CA ILE A 376 0.73 -12.78 -11.70
C ILE A 376 1.11 -12.32 -10.29
N ILE A 377 0.15 -12.33 -9.35
CA ILE A 377 0.28 -11.79 -8.00
C ILE A 377 -0.52 -12.69 -7.03
N PRO A 378 -0.02 -12.99 -5.82
CA PRO A 378 -0.74 -13.87 -4.89
C PRO A 378 -2.05 -13.25 -4.40
N LYS A 379 -2.95 -14.10 -3.89
CA LYS A 379 -4.23 -13.63 -3.31
C LYS A 379 -4.00 -13.09 -1.88
N PRO A 380 -4.79 -12.10 -1.42
CA PRO A 380 -4.67 -11.54 -0.06
C PRO A 380 -4.70 -12.54 1.09
N MET A 381 -5.45 -13.64 0.92
CA MET A 381 -5.60 -14.68 1.95
C MET A 381 -4.46 -15.70 1.95
N ASP A 382 -3.41 -15.51 1.15
CA ASP A 382 -2.27 -16.42 1.10
C ASP A 382 -1.45 -16.35 2.40
N PRO A 383 -1.42 -17.44 3.20
CA PRO A 383 -0.75 -17.44 4.51
C PRO A 383 0.76 -17.21 4.40
N ARG A 384 1.35 -17.46 3.21
CA ARG A 384 2.78 -17.32 2.97
C ARG A 384 3.22 -15.85 2.95
N LEU A 385 2.30 -14.92 2.69
CA LEU A 385 2.60 -13.48 2.65
C LEU A 385 3.24 -12.99 3.95
N LEU A 386 2.68 -13.37 5.11
CA LEU A 386 3.18 -12.93 6.41
C LEU A 386 4.64 -13.31 6.65
N PRO A 387 5.02 -14.60 6.71
CA PRO A 387 6.40 -14.97 7.03
C PRO A 387 7.38 -14.54 5.94
N ARG A 388 7.00 -14.53 4.65
CA ARG A 388 7.92 -14.23 3.55
C ARG A 388 8.18 -12.74 3.39
N VAL A 389 7.14 -11.92 3.36
CA VAL A 389 7.28 -10.48 3.16
C VAL A 389 7.85 -9.82 4.41
N ALA A 390 7.37 -10.18 5.62
CA ALA A 390 7.91 -9.62 6.86
C ALA A 390 9.40 -9.96 7.03
N LYS A 391 9.80 -11.20 6.73
CA LYS A 391 11.21 -11.59 6.75
C LYS A 391 12.06 -10.80 5.77
N ALA A 392 11.67 -10.71 4.50
CA ALA A 392 12.44 -9.98 3.50
C ALA A 392 12.61 -8.50 3.88
N VAL A 393 11.56 -7.89 4.42
CA VAL A 393 11.58 -6.50 4.89
C VAL A 393 12.49 -6.32 6.10
N ALA A 394 12.41 -7.21 7.09
CA ALA A 394 13.26 -7.18 8.26
C ALA A 394 14.75 -7.41 7.90
N ASP A 395 15.03 -8.35 6.99
CA ASP A 395 16.39 -8.62 6.50
C ASP A 395 16.95 -7.38 5.79
N ALA A 396 16.15 -6.70 4.96
CA ALA A 396 16.54 -5.45 4.31
C ALA A 396 16.75 -4.29 5.29
N ALA A 397 15.92 -4.18 6.33
CA ALA A 397 16.08 -3.17 7.39
C ALA A 397 17.39 -3.35 8.16
N VAL A 398 17.78 -4.60 8.45
CA VAL A 398 19.07 -4.92 9.08
C VAL A 398 20.22 -4.61 8.12
N ALA A 399 20.14 -5.07 6.87
CA ALA A 399 21.20 -4.88 5.88
C ALA A 399 21.47 -3.40 5.53
N SER A 400 20.43 -2.58 5.53
CA SER A 400 20.54 -1.13 5.28
C SER A 400 20.86 -0.30 6.53
N GLY A 401 20.94 -0.93 7.70
CA GLY A 401 21.33 -0.28 8.96
C GLY A 401 20.24 0.56 9.63
N VAL A 402 18.97 0.40 9.23
CA VAL A 402 17.84 1.12 9.84
C VAL A 402 17.17 0.34 10.98
N ALA A 403 17.47 -0.94 11.14
CA ALA A 403 17.04 -1.75 12.28
C ALA A 403 17.72 -1.27 13.59
N ARG A 404 16.95 -1.15 14.67
CA ARG A 404 17.48 -0.73 16.00
C ARG A 404 17.77 -1.88 16.93
N ILE A 405 17.22 -3.06 16.63
CA ILE A 405 17.54 -4.30 17.35
C ILE A 405 17.94 -5.38 16.36
N PRO A 406 18.76 -6.37 16.78
CA PRO A 406 19.07 -7.52 15.94
C PRO A 406 17.80 -8.29 15.55
N MET A 407 17.88 -9.00 14.43
CA MET A 407 16.83 -9.94 14.04
C MET A 407 16.57 -10.97 15.16
N PRO A 408 15.30 -11.28 15.48
CA PRO A 408 14.99 -12.36 16.41
C PRO A 408 15.58 -13.70 15.95
N LYS A 409 16.01 -14.54 16.91
CA LYS A 409 16.44 -15.90 16.58
C LYS A 409 15.25 -16.68 16.01
N HIS A 410 15.48 -17.46 14.96
CA HIS A 410 14.44 -18.23 14.26
C HIS A 410 13.28 -17.40 13.69
N TYR A 411 13.53 -16.14 13.34
CA TYR A 411 12.49 -15.23 12.86
C TYR A 411 11.86 -15.71 11.55
N MET A 412 10.56 -16.05 11.62
CA MET A 412 9.75 -16.48 10.48
C MET A 412 10.40 -17.63 9.67
N GLU A 413 11.18 -18.48 10.33
CA GLU A 413 11.67 -19.73 9.75
C GLU A 413 10.49 -20.68 9.55
N SER A 414 10.36 -21.25 8.35
CA SER A 414 9.32 -22.21 7.98
C SER A 414 9.78 -23.64 8.13
#